data_AF-A0A399NR79-F1
#
_entry.id   AF-A0A399NR79-F1
#
_cell.length_a   1.000
_cell.length_b   1.000
_cell.length_c   1.000
_cell.angle_alpha   90.00
_cell.angle_beta   90.00
_cell.angle_gamma   90.00
#
_symmetry.space_group_name_H-M   'P 1'
#
loop_
_entity.id
_entity.type
_entity.pdbx_description
1 polymer ?
#
loop_
_entity_poly.entity_id
_entity_poly.type
_entity_poly.pdbx_seq_one_letter_code
_entity_poly.pdbx_strand_id
1 'polypeptide(L)'
;AAGVARALAEEGADALPLAGLVVAVKDNIDAAGFPTTAALPVSAYQPEESATVVARLEAAGAVVLGKTNLDQLATGLVGTRSPYGEVRGAEDPELVSGGSSSGSAVAV
;
A
#
# COMPACT_ATOMS: atom_id res chain seq x y z
N ALA A 1 9.51 -4.82 6.55
CA ALA A 1 10.88 -5.34 6.28
C ALA A 1 11.36 -6.38 7.31
N ALA A 2 11.28 -6.09 8.61
CA ALA A 2 11.69 -7.05 9.65
C ALA A 2 10.90 -8.37 9.62
N GLY A 3 9.59 -8.33 9.29
CA GLY A 3 8.74 -9.52 9.18
C GLY A 3 9.19 -10.47 8.06
N VAL A 4 9.47 -9.94 6.87
CA VAL A 4 9.94 -10.71 5.71
C VAL A 4 11.31 -11.35 5.96
N ALA A 5 12.26 -10.58 6.51
CA ALA A 5 13.59 -11.08 6.80
C ALA A 5 13.57 -12.24 7.81
N ARG A 6 12.71 -12.14 8.84
CA ARG A 6 12.49 -13.23 9.80
C ARG A 6 11.90 -14.47 9.13
N ALA A 7 10.81 -14.31 8.37
CA ALA A 7 10.17 -15.42 7.68
C ALA A 7 11.14 -16.15 6.74
N LEU A 8 11.95 -15.40 5.99
CA LEU A 8 12.98 -15.97 5.10
C LEU A 8 14.06 -16.73 5.87
N ALA A 9 14.44 -16.27 7.08
CA ALA A 9 15.41 -16.94 7.92
C ALA A 9 14.87 -18.21 8.60
N GLU A 10 13.57 -18.24 8.92
CA GLU A 10 12.91 -19.35 9.61
C GLU A 10 12.49 -20.48 8.66
N GLU A 11 11.91 -20.14 7.51
CA GLU A 11 11.30 -21.12 6.59
C GLU A 11 12.10 -21.31 5.30
N GLY A 12 12.95 -20.34 4.93
CA GLY A 12 13.62 -20.29 3.63
C GLY A 12 12.72 -19.75 2.52
N ALA A 13 13.32 -19.18 1.47
CA ALA A 13 12.57 -18.54 0.38
C ALA A 13 11.61 -19.49 -0.35
N ASP A 14 12.02 -20.75 -0.55
CA ASP A 14 11.24 -21.74 -1.31
C ASP A 14 9.96 -22.19 -0.60
N ALA A 15 9.85 -21.97 0.72
CA ALA A 15 8.69 -22.33 1.52
C ALA A 15 7.64 -21.22 1.61
N LEU A 16 8.02 -19.98 1.28
CA LEU A 16 7.16 -18.80 1.43
C LEU A 16 6.43 -18.49 0.11
N PRO A 17 5.09 -18.49 0.08
CA PRO A 17 4.33 -18.43 -1.17
C PRO A 17 4.42 -17.10 -1.92
N LEU A 18 4.91 -16.03 -1.29
CA LEU A 18 5.08 -14.70 -1.89
C LEU A 18 6.54 -14.22 -1.88
N ALA A 19 7.51 -15.10 -1.58
CA ALA A 19 8.92 -14.71 -1.62
C ALA A 19 9.32 -14.16 -3.00
N GLY A 20 10.03 -13.03 -2.99
CA GLY A 20 10.47 -12.34 -4.20
C GLY A 20 9.41 -11.45 -4.86
N LEU A 21 8.18 -11.43 -4.35
CA LEU A 21 7.13 -10.52 -4.82
C LEU A 21 7.11 -9.21 -4.03
N VAL A 22 6.68 -8.15 -4.70
CA VAL A 22 6.45 -6.83 -4.10
C VAL A 22 4.97 -6.52 -4.06
N VAL A 23 4.55 -5.77 -3.04
CA VAL A 23 3.18 -5.27 -2.90
C VAL A 23 3.17 -3.78 -2.60
N ALA A 24 2.19 -3.07 -3.13
CA ALA A 24 1.89 -1.70 -2.76
C ALA A 24 0.67 -1.67 -1.81
N VAL A 25 0.72 -0.85 -0.77
CA VAL A 25 -0.31 -0.82 0.28
C VAL A 25 -1.05 0.52 0.23
N LYS A 26 -2.39 0.49 0.16
CA LYS A 26 -3.20 1.73 0.19
C LYS A 26 -2.88 2.55 1.42
N ASP A 27 -2.68 3.86 1.27
CA ASP A 27 -2.17 4.72 2.35
C ASP A 27 -3.17 5.04 3.49
N ASN A 28 -4.25 4.25 3.59
CA ASN A 28 -5.11 4.18 4.78
C ASN A 28 -4.94 2.85 5.54
N ILE A 29 -3.93 2.04 5.20
CA ILE A 29 -3.57 0.79 5.86
C ILE A 29 -2.14 0.92 6.38
N ASP A 30 -1.93 0.53 7.63
CA ASP A 30 -0.62 0.58 8.28
C ASP A 30 0.35 -0.44 7.71
N ALA A 31 1.55 0.05 7.39
CA ALA A 31 2.70 -0.75 7.01
C ALA A 31 3.91 -0.19 7.75
N ALA A 32 4.48 -0.97 8.66
CA ALA A 32 5.63 -0.53 9.47
C ALA A 32 6.80 -0.12 8.57
N GLY A 33 7.43 1.01 8.89
CA GLY A 33 8.51 1.62 8.09
C GLY A 33 8.04 2.65 7.05
N PHE A 34 6.73 2.85 6.91
CA PHE A 34 6.14 3.91 6.09
C PHE A 34 5.17 4.74 6.91
N PRO A 35 5.03 6.06 6.66
CA PRO A 35 3.95 6.83 7.25
C PRO A 35 2.59 6.35 6.71
N THR A 36 1.54 6.54 7.50
CA THR A 36 0.14 6.40 7.07
C THR A 36 -0.50 7.78 7.11
N THR A 37 -1.07 8.23 5.99
CA THR A 37 -1.64 9.59 5.90
C THR A 37 -3.13 9.62 5.63
N ALA A 38 -3.72 8.55 5.09
CA ALA A 38 -5.09 8.51 4.58
C ALA A 38 -5.40 9.67 3.59
N ALA A 39 -4.40 10.11 2.84
CA ALA A 39 -4.45 11.32 2.00
C ALA A 39 -4.80 12.61 2.78
N LEU A 40 -4.54 12.66 4.09
CA LEU A 40 -4.75 13.81 4.98
C LEU A 40 -3.42 14.19 5.66
N PRO A 41 -2.60 15.08 5.07
CA PRO A 41 -1.24 15.38 5.54
C PRO A 41 -1.15 15.79 7.02
N VAL A 42 -2.14 16.53 7.52
CA VAL A 42 -2.18 17.00 8.93
C VAL A 42 -2.41 15.89 9.95
N SER A 43 -2.83 14.70 9.51
CA SER A 43 -3.08 13.53 10.35
C SER A 43 -2.10 12.39 10.06
N ALA A 44 -1.02 12.66 9.32
CA ALA A 44 0.02 11.68 9.06
C ALA A 44 0.68 11.21 10.36
N TYR A 45 0.90 9.90 10.47
CA TYR A 45 1.61 9.30 11.59
C TYR A 45 2.51 8.15 11.13
N GLN A 46 3.46 7.76 11.99
CA GLN A 46 4.29 6.59 11.77
C GLN A 46 3.70 5.43 12.60
N PRO A 47 3.11 4.39 11.97
CA PRO A 47 2.65 3.22 12.70
C PRO A 47 3.83 2.44 13.30
N GLU A 48 3.65 1.94 14.53
CA GLU A 48 4.62 1.08 15.20
C GLU A 48 4.64 -0.34 14.61
N GLU A 49 3.48 -0.82 14.16
CA GLU A 49 3.30 -2.15 13.58
C GLU A 49 2.53 -2.11 12.26
N SER A 50 2.75 -3.13 11.42
CA SER A 50 1.97 -3.34 10.20
C SER A 50 0.55 -3.82 10.57
N ALA A 51 -0.47 -3.36 9.85
CA ALA A 51 -1.83 -3.89 9.99
C ALA A 51 -1.86 -5.40 9.71
N THR A 52 -2.80 -6.14 10.30
CA THR A 52 -2.87 -7.61 10.21
C THR A 52 -2.77 -8.16 8.78
N VAL A 53 -3.38 -7.50 7.80
CA VAL A 53 -3.29 -7.92 6.39
C VAL A 53 -1.89 -7.76 5.83
N VAL A 54 -1.21 -6.65 6.14
CA VAL A 54 0.17 -6.38 5.71
C VAL A 54 1.13 -7.33 6.42
N ALA A 55 0.97 -7.54 7.73
CA ALA A 55 1.78 -8.48 8.50
C ALA A 55 1.68 -9.92 7.94
N ARG A 56 0.49 -10.35 7.48
CA ARG A 56 0.31 -11.65 6.82
C ARG A 56 0.99 -11.73 5.46
N LEU A 57 0.93 -10.67 4.67
CA LEU A 57 1.66 -10.61 3.39
C LEU A 57 3.18 -10.66 3.62
N GLU A 58 3.68 -9.90 4.60
CA GLU A 58 5.10 -9.91 4.97
C GLU A 58 5.55 -11.28 5.50
N ALA A 59 4.73 -11.94 6.34
CA ALA A 59 5.01 -13.29 6.83
C ALA A 59 5.02 -14.35 5.71
N ALA A 60 4.22 -14.14 4.67
CA ALA A 60 4.23 -14.97 3.46
C ALA A 60 5.39 -14.66 2.49
N GLY A 61 6.29 -13.74 2.85
CA GLY A 61 7.50 -13.40 2.07
C GLY A 61 7.38 -12.18 1.16
N ALA A 62 6.24 -11.49 1.12
CA ALA A 62 6.04 -10.33 0.27
C ALA A 62 6.70 -9.06 0.82
N VAL A 63 7.36 -8.29 -0.03
CA VAL A 63 7.99 -7.01 0.35
C VAL A 63 7.06 -5.83 0.06
N VAL A 64 6.76 -5.01 1.06
CA VAL A 64 6.04 -3.74 0.84
C VAL A 64 6.97 -2.75 0.14
N LEU A 65 6.65 -2.41 -1.11
CA LEU A 65 7.41 -1.44 -1.92
C LEU A 65 7.12 0.01 -1.51
N GLY A 66 5.87 0.29 -1.14
CA GLY A 66 5.45 1.64 -0.77
C GLY A 66 3.96 1.77 -0.51
N LYS A 67 3.55 3.01 -0.23
CA LYS A 67 2.17 3.40 0.00
C LYS A 67 1.56 4.00 -1.26
N THR A 68 0.28 3.72 -1.55
CA THR A 68 -0.40 4.26 -2.74
C THR A 68 -1.38 5.37 -2.39
N ASN A 69 -1.51 6.35 -3.29
CA ASN A 69 -2.46 7.45 -3.16
C ASN A 69 -3.93 6.95 -3.16
N LEU A 70 -4.82 7.74 -2.60
CA LEU A 70 -6.25 7.47 -2.45
C LEU A 70 -7.07 8.77 -2.44
N ASP A 71 -8.38 8.68 -2.67
CA ASP A 71 -9.28 9.77 -2.28
C ASP A 71 -9.17 9.99 -0.76
N GLN A 72 -9.04 11.24 -0.33
CA GLN A 72 -8.82 11.64 1.07
C GLN A 72 -9.84 10.98 2.00
N LEU A 73 -9.33 10.42 3.10
CA LEU A 73 -10.11 9.66 4.08
C LEU A 73 -10.94 8.51 3.45
N ALA A 74 -10.44 7.95 2.35
CA ALA A 74 -11.12 6.95 1.54
C ALA A 74 -12.50 7.39 1.00
N THR A 75 -12.77 8.70 0.94
CA THR A 75 -14.11 9.25 0.67
C THR A 75 -14.24 9.74 -0.78
N GLY A 76 -14.46 8.79 -1.67
CA GLY A 76 -14.67 9.06 -3.10
C GLY A 76 -14.69 7.77 -3.91
N LEU A 77 -15.11 7.90 -5.16
CA LEU A 77 -15.17 6.80 -6.14
C LEU A 77 -14.39 7.15 -7.42
N VAL A 78 -13.58 8.21 -7.41
CA VAL A 78 -13.01 8.81 -8.65
C VAL A 78 -11.50 8.97 -8.64
N GLY A 79 -10.83 9.01 -7.48
CA GLY A 79 -9.37 9.10 -7.42
C GLY A 79 -8.78 10.51 -7.62
N THR A 80 -9.63 11.54 -7.66
CA THR A 80 -9.25 12.95 -7.86
C THR A 80 -9.26 13.77 -6.57
N ARG A 81 -9.72 13.21 -5.45
CA ARG A 81 -9.94 13.94 -4.20
C ARG A 81 -8.77 13.77 -3.23
N SER A 82 -7.55 13.99 -3.69
CA SER A 82 -6.34 13.88 -2.88
C SER A 82 -5.50 15.16 -2.92
N PRO A 83 -5.01 15.69 -1.79
CA PRO A 83 -4.06 16.81 -1.80
C PRO A 83 -2.70 16.42 -2.38
N TYR A 84 -2.42 15.12 -2.57
CA TYR A 84 -1.22 14.61 -3.24
C TYR A 84 -1.36 14.59 -4.78
N GLY A 85 -2.48 15.07 -5.31
CA GLY A 85 -2.76 15.11 -6.74
C GLY A 85 -3.70 14.00 -7.19
N GLU A 86 -4.30 14.22 -8.36
CA GLU A 86 -5.22 13.28 -9.01
C GLU A 86 -4.46 12.09 -9.57
N VAL A 87 -5.00 10.89 -9.38
CA VAL A 87 -4.48 9.68 -10.03
C VAL A 87 -5.21 9.51 -11.36
N ARG A 88 -4.44 9.51 -12.45
CA ARG A 88 -4.95 9.35 -13.82
C ARG A 88 -5.20 7.88 -14.14
N GLY A 89 -6.12 7.60 -15.06
CA GLY A 89 -6.39 6.24 -15.53
C GLY A 89 -5.15 5.57 -16.13
N ALA A 90 -4.99 4.27 -15.86
CA ALA A 90 -3.83 3.49 -16.32
C ALA A 90 -3.85 3.26 -17.84
N GLU A 91 -5.05 3.02 -18.41
CA GLU A 91 -5.24 2.79 -19.85
C GLU A 91 -5.37 4.11 -20.63
N ASP A 92 -6.09 5.09 -20.07
CA ASP A 92 -6.28 6.42 -20.64
C ASP A 92 -6.08 7.49 -19.56
N PRO A 93 -5.01 8.31 -19.66
CA PRO A 93 -4.68 9.31 -18.67
C PRO A 93 -5.62 10.53 -18.66
N GLU A 94 -6.49 10.68 -19.66
CA GLU A 94 -7.54 11.71 -19.70
C GLU A 94 -8.79 11.29 -18.91
N LEU A 95 -8.86 10.02 -18.48
CA LEU A 95 -9.94 9.48 -17.65
C LEU A 95 -9.51 9.34 -16.18
N VAL A 96 -10.52 9.26 -15.30
CA VAL A 96 -10.32 9.00 -13.88
C VAL A 96 -9.80 7.58 -13.63
N SER A 97 -8.94 7.39 -12.63
CA SER A 97 -8.53 6.05 -12.20
C SER A 97 -9.64 5.24 -11.52
N GLY A 98 -10.70 5.92 -11.06
CA GLY A 98 -11.61 5.37 -10.06
C GLY A 98 -11.03 5.48 -8.65
N GLY A 99 -11.87 5.27 -7.64
CA GLY A 99 -11.50 5.47 -6.24
C GLY A 99 -12.35 4.65 -5.25
N SER A 100 -12.08 4.73 -3.95
CA SER A 100 -11.01 5.53 -3.35
C SER A 100 -9.63 4.88 -3.43
N SER A 101 -9.51 3.62 -3.86
CA SER A 101 -8.22 2.89 -3.97
C SER A 101 -7.46 3.20 -5.27
N SER A 102 -7.40 4.48 -5.64
CA SER A 102 -6.95 4.94 -6.96
C SER A 102 -5.51 4.53 -7.29
N GLY A 103 -4.56 4.86 -6.42
CA GLY A 103 -3.15 4.52 -6.64
C GLY A 103 -2.89 3.02 -6.61
N SER A 104 -3.69 2.24 -5.87
CA SER A 104 -3.58 0.77 -5.88
C SER A 104 -4.02 0.18 -7.22
N ALA A 105 -5.12 0.66 -7.79
CA ALA A 105 -5.63 0.15 -9.07
C ALA A 105 -4.69 0.51 -10.23
N VAL A 106 -4.04 1.68 -10.21
CA VAL A 106 -3.15 2.11 -11.28
C VAL A 106 -1.75 1.50 -11.19
N ALA A 107 -1.33 1.05 -10.00
CA ALA A 107 -0.03 0.42 -9.80
C ALA A 107 0.03 -1.06 -10.24
N VAL A 108 -1.11 -1.69 -10.54
CA VAL A 108 -1.25 -3.11 -10.92
C VAL A 108 -1.75 -3.19 -12.35
#